data_AF-A0A844AYP7-F1
#
_entry.id   AF-A0A844AYP7-F1
#
_cell.length_a   1.000
_cell.length_b   1.000
_cell.length_c   1.000
_cell.angle_alpha   90.00
_cell.angle_beta   90.00
_cell.angle_gamma   90.00
#
_symmetry.space_group_name_H-M   'P 1'
#
loop_
_entity.id
_entity.type
_entity.pdbx_description
1 polymer ?
#
loop_
_entity_poly.entity_id
_entity_poly.type
_entity_poly.pdbx_seq_one_letter_code
_entity_poly.pdbx_strand_id
1 'polypeptide(L)'
;MTEPKRPLGAEILLGLGVLAFIVSLVLLLSDRRILVYEHKVNPGESFVEGEWGDLGKASQSQLVCRYFTGRSVQTTVYWHAPNNIMGKDQCPFLSKGE
;
A
#
# COMPACT_ATOMS: atom_id res chain seq x y z
N MET A 1 5.70 44.86 31.10
CA MET A 1 4.79 43.83 30.57
C MET A 1 5.51 43.14 29.43
N THR A 2 6.04 41.96 29.67
CA THR A 2 6.82 41.20 28.69
C THR A 2 5.88 40.17 28.07
N GLU A 3 5.54 40.33 26.80
CA GLU A 3 4.76 39.32 26.07
C GLU A 3 5.50 37.97 26.10
N PRO A 4 4.84 36.87 26.45
CA PRO A 4 5.44 35.55 26.34
C PRO A 4 5.60 35.22 24.85
N LYS A 5 6.84 35.29 24.34
CA LYS A 5 7.20 34.75 23.02
C LYS A 5 6.87 33.25 23.01
N ARG A 6 5.76 32.87 22.36
CA ARG A 6 5.42 31.46 22.16
C ARG A 6 6.60 30.78 21.45
N PRO A 7 7.05 29.61 21.92
CA PRO A 7 8.17 28.93 21.29
C PRO A 7 7.76 28.51 19.88
N LEU A 8 8.50 29.00 18.88
CA LEU A 8 8.28 28.74 17.44
C LEU A 8 8.09 27.24 17.13
N GLY A 9 8.67 26.35 17.94
CA GLY A 9 8.53 24.90 17.81
C GLY A 9 7.15 24.35 18.18
N ALA A 10 6.40 24.99 19.08
CA ALA A 10 5.10 24.47 19.52
C ALA A 10 4.03 24.60 18.43
N GLU A 11 4.02 25.71 17.69
CA GLU A 11 3.05 25.91 16.60
C GLU A 11 3.39 25.05 15.38
N ILE A 12 4.69 24.80 15.12
CA ILE A 12 5.12 23.86 14.08
C ILE A 12 4.73 22.42 14.45
N LEU A 13 4.94 22.00 15.70
CA LEU A 13 4.54 20.67 16.18
C LEU A 13 3.03 20.48 16.13
N LEU A 14 2.25 21.49 16.51
CA LEU A 14 0.80 21.50 16.38
C LEU A 14 0.36 21.38 14.91
N GLY A 15 0.98 22.16 14.01
CA GLY A 15 0.70 22.11 12.58
C GLY A 15 0.97 20.72 11.97
N LEU A 16 2.11 20.11 12.29
CA LEU A 16 2.46 18.76 11.84
C LEU A 16 1.52 17.70 12.42
N GLY A 17 1.13 17.84 13.69
CA GLY A 17 0.16 16.94 14.33
C GLY A 17 -1.21 16.99 13.67
N VAL A 18 -1.72 18.20 13.37
CA VAL A 18 -3.00 18.38 12.67
C VAL A 18 -2.93 17.82 11.25
N LEU A 19 -1.83 18.08 10.52
CA LEU A 19 -1.65 17.53 9.18
C LEU A 19 -1.65 15.99 9.19
N ALA A 20 -0.89 15.38 10.10
CA ALA A 20 -0.84 13.93 10.25
C ALA A 20 -2.21 13.34 10.61
N PHE A 21 -2.98 14.01 11.47
CA PHE A 21 -4.34 13.62 11.83
C PHE A 21 -5.28 13.66 10.62
N ILE A 22 -5.26 14.76 9.84
CA ILE A 22 -6.11 14.90 8.64
C ILE A 22 -5.77 13.82 7.61
N VAL A 23 -4.49 13.60 7.32
CA VAL A 23 -4.05 12.56 6.39
C VAL A 23 -4.53 11.19 6.86
N SER A 24 -4.36 10.88 8.15
CA SER A 24 -4.82 9.61 8.73
C SER A 24 -6.34 9.44 8.60
N LEU A 25 -7.10 10.51 8.83
CA LEU A 25 -8.56 10.52 8.70
C LEU A 25 -8.98 10.27 7.24
N VAL A 26 -8.33 10.92 6.28
CA VAL A 26 -8.59 10.72 4.85
C VAL A 26 -8.27 9.29 4.44
N LEU A 27 -7.16 8.71 4.90
CA LEU A 27 -6.80 7.32 4.57
C LEU A 27 -7.75 6.30 5.21
N LEU A 28 -8.28 6.58 6.40
CA LEU A 28 -9.26 5.74 7.08
C LEU A 28 -10.65 5.80 6.45
N LEU A 29 -11.06 6.98 5.97
CA LEU A 29 -12.38 7.21 5.36
C LEU A 29 -12.39 6.96 3.85
N SER A 30 -11.23 6.99 3.21
CA SER A 30 -11.10 6.67 1.80
C SER A 30 -11.36 5.18 1.61
N ASP A 31 -12.37 4.85 0.81
CA ASP A 31 -12.59 3.49 0.32
C ASP A 31 -11.52 3.06 -0.70
N ARG A 32 -10.34 3.68 -0.74
CA ARG A 32 -9.22 3.31 -1.60
C ARG A 32 -8.19 2.55 -0.80
N ARG A 33 -7.79 1.37 -1.28
CA ARG A 33 -6.67 0.63 -0.73
C ARG A 33 -5.39 1.16 -1.36
N ILE A 34 -4.42 1.54 -0.54
CA ILE A 34 -3.16 2.11 -1.01
C ILE A 34 -2.21 0.97 -1.34
N LEU A 35 -1.75 0.89 -2.58
CA LEU A 35 -0.67 -0.01 -2.94
C LEU A 35 0.62 0.43 -2.24
N VAL A 36 1.14 -0.41 -1.34
CA VAL A 36 2.37 -0.13 -0.58
C VAL A 36 3.56 -0.93 -1.10
N TYR A 37 3.30 -2.03 -1.80
CA TYR A 37 4.35 -2.88 -2.36
C TYR A 37 3.82 -3.65 -3.56
N GLU A 38 4.64 -3.69 -4.60
CA GLU A 38 4.45 -4.50 -5.79
C GLU A 38 5.74 -5.26 -6.07
N HIS A 39 5.64 -6.56 -6.32
CA HIS A 39 6.77 -7.37 -6.77
C HIS A 39 6.33 -8.37 -7.83
N LYS A 40 7.09 -8.44 -8.91
CA LYS A 40 6.90 -9.44 -9.96
C LYS A 40 7.81 -10.62 -9.68
N VAL A 41 7.20 -11.77 -9.40
CA VAL A 41 7.89 -13.04 -9.24
C VAL A 41 7.97 -13.73 -10.59
N ASN A 42 9.19 -14.07 -11.02
CA ASN A 42 9.39 -14.82 -12.25
C ASN A 42 9.44 -16.34 -11.96
N PRO A 43 9.04 -17.20 -12.92
CA PRO A 43 9.18 -18.64 -12.77
C PRO A 43 10.62 -19.03 -12.43
N GLY A 44 10.80 -19.85 -11.41
CA GLY A 44 12.10 -20.28 -10.89
C GLY A 44 12.74 -19.36 -9.85
N GLU A 45 12.15 -18.20 -9.56
CA GLU A 45 12.59 -17.32 -8.47
C GLU A 45 12.14 -17.88 -7.11
N SER A 46 13.03 -17.98 -6.13
CA SER A 46 12.62 -18.43 -4.78
C SER A 46 11.86 -17.32 -4.05
N PHE A 47 10.53 -17.35 -4.10
CA PHE A 47 9.67 -16.36 -3.43
C PHE A 47 8.47 -17.03 -2.75
N VAL A 48 8.45 -17.02 -1.41
CA VAL A 48 7.37 -17.61 -0.60
C VAL A 48 6.54 -16.50 0.06
N GLU A 49 5.23 -16.50 -0.18
CA GLU A 49 4.32 -15.47 0.32
C GLU A 49 3.15 -16.08 1.12
N GLY A 50 3.33 -16.19 2.44
CA GLY A 50 2.27 -16.54 3.38
C GLY A 50 1.41 -17.73 2.94
N GLU A 51 0.09 -17.52 2.89
CA GLU A 51 -0.91 -18.53 2.50
C GLU A 51 -0.84 -18.94 1.02
N TRP A 52 -0.16 -18.17 0.17
CA TRP A 52 0.00 -18.46 -1.26
C TRP A 52 1.15 -19.43 -1.55
N GLY A 53 2.02 -19.67 -0.56
CA GLY A 53 3.15 -20.57 -0.70
C GLY A 53 4.24 -20.04 -1.63
N ASP A 54 4.96 -20.95 -2.30
CA ASP A 54 6.09 -20.64 -3.17
C ASP A 54 5.61 -20.28 -4.59
N LEU A 55 5.59 -18.98 -4.85
CA LEU A 55 5.12 -18.37 -6.10
C LEU A 55 6.07 -18.66 -7.27
N GLY A 56 7.34 -18.92 -6.96
CA GLY A 56 8.38 -19.27 -7.93
C GLY A 56 8.15 -20.55 -8.68
N LYS A 57 7.37 -21.47 -8.11
CA LYS A 57 7.06 -22.78 -8.70
C LYS A 57 6.00 -22.70 -9.79
N ALA A 58 5.33 -21.56 -9.94
CA ALA A 58 4.35 -21.39 -10.99
C ALA A 58 5.03 -21.34 -12.37
N SER A 59 4.36 -21.91 -13.39
CA SER A 59 4.84 -21.90 -14.77
C SER A 59 4.74 -20.52 -15.45
N GLN A 60 4.07 -19.57 -14.80
CA GLN A 60 3.85 -18.21 -15.29
C GLN A 60 4.23 -17.21 -14.20
N SER A 61 4.78 -16.05 -14.60
CA SER A 61 5.09 -14.95 -13.68
C SER A 61 3.84 -14.49 -12.93
N GLN A 62 4.04 -14.08 -11.68
CA GLN A 62 2.99 -13.60 -10.79
C GLN A 62 3.33 -12.22 -10.25
N LEU A 63 2.29 -11.45 -9.90
CA LEU A 63 2.39 -10.14 -9.28
C LEU A 63 1.90 -10.23 -7.85
N VAL A 64 2.78 -9.92 -6.91
CA VAL A 64 2.48 -9.81 -5.49
C VAL A 64 2.16 -8.37 -5.19
N CYS A 65 0.92 -8.12 -4.80
CA CYS A 65 0.41 -6.79 -4.50
C CYS A 65 0.05 -6.71 -3.02
N ARG A 66 0.64 -5.76 -2.29
CA ARG A 66 0.27 -5.50 -0.90
C ARG A 66 -0.43 -4.15 -0.80
N TYR A 67 -1.63 -4.18 -0.25
CA TYR A 67 -2.48 -3.01 -0.11
C TYR A 67 -2.72 -2.67 1.35
N PHE A 68 -2.46 -1.42 1.73
CA PHE A 68 -2.87 -0.89 3.01
C PHE A 68 -4.34 -0.45 2.97
N THR A 69 -5.15 -1.02 3.86
CA THR A 69 -6.59 -0.82 3.95
C THR A 69 -6.99 0.25 4.99
N GLY A 70 -6.03 1.03 5.49
CA GLY A 70 -6.24 1.93 6.62
C GLY A 70 -6.11 1.26 7.99
N ARG A 71 -6.27 -0.08 8.07
CA ARG A 71 -6.17 -0.86 9.31
C ARG A 71 -5.10 -1.95 9.25
N SER A 72 -4.99 -2.64 8.13
CA SER A 72 -4.03 -3.71 7.93
C SER A 72 -3.52 -3.73 6.49
N VAL A 73 -2.41 -4.43 6.28
CA VAL A 73 -1.89 -4.72 4.94
C VAL A 73 -2.49 -6.05 4.48
N GLN A 74 -3.17 -6.05 3.33
CA GLN A 74 -3.66 -7.26 2.67
C GLN A 74 -2.78 -7.57 1.47
N THR A 75 -2.35 -8.82 1.34
CA THR A 75 -1.61 -9.31 0.18
C THR A 75 -2.56 -10.00 -0.79
N THR A 76 -2.44 -9.70 -2.07
CA THR A 76 -3.18 -10.35 -3.16
C THR A 76 -2.20 -10.69 -4.27
N VAL A 77 -2.33 -11.88 -4.84
CA VAL A 77 -1.47 -12.35 -5.92
C VAL A 77 -2.28 -12.43 -7.21
N TYR A 78 -1.76 -11.84 -8.28
CA TYR A 78 -2.36 -11.88 -9.62
C TYR A 78 -1.40 -12.57 -10.60
N TRP A 79 -1.95 -13.11 -11.69
CA TRP A 79 -1.13 -13.54 -12.82
C TRP A 79 -0.56 -12.32 -13.54
N HIS A 80 0.74 -12.33 -13.81
CA HIS A 80 1.36 -11.29 -14.62
C HIS A 80 1.04 -11.52 -16.09
N ALA A 81 0.50 -10.50 -16.76
CA ALA A 81 0.24 -10.49 -18.19
C ALA A 81 0.55 -9.10 -18.77
N PRO A 82 1.58 -8.95 -19.63
CA PRO A 82 2.02 -7.65 -20.13
C PRO A 82 0.98 -6.95 -21.04
N ASN A 83 0.02 -7.72 -21.57
CA ASN A 83 -1.09 -7.21 -22.38
C ASN A 83 -2.37 -6.97 -21.57
N ASN A 84 -2.37 -7.19 -20.25
CA ASN A 84 -3.55 -7.12 -19.38
C ASN A 84 -4.70 -8.08 -19.78
N ILE A 85 -4.41 -9.13 -20.55
CA ILE A 85 -5.41 -10.14 -20.97
C ILE A 85 -5.26 -11.36 -20.06
N MET A 86 -6.33 -11.75 -19.36
CA MET A 86 -6.35 -12.86 -18.38
C MET A 86 -5.30 -12.74 -17.25
N GLY A 87 -4.77 -11.54 -17.03
CA GLY A 87 -3.82 -11.20 -15.97
C GLY A 87 -3.67 -9.69 -15.87
N LYS A 88 -2.68 -9.22 -15.12
CA LYS A 88 -2.38 -7.79 -14.92
C LYS A 88 -0.92 -7.52 -15.25
N ASP A 89 -0.63 -6.38 -15.86
CA ASP A 89 0.76 -5.93 -16.08
C ASP A 89 1.36 -5.32 -14.80
N GLN A 90 0.51 -4.64 -14.01
CA GLN A 90 0.85 -3.99 -12.75
C GLN A 90 -0.29 -4.16 -11.73
N CYS A 91 0.00 -3.98 -10.45
CA CYS A 91 -1.00 -4.08 -9.39
C CYS A 91 -2.09 -3.01 -9.57
N PRO A 92 -3.37 -3.40 -9.68
CA PRO A 92 -4.45 -2.43 -9.86
C PRO A 92 -4.68 -1.61 -8.58
N PHE A 93 -5.04 -0.34 -8.72
CA PHE A 93 -5.52 0.43 -7.56
C PHE A 93 -6.90 -0.08 -7.14
N LEU A 94 -6.95 -0.76 -5.99
CA LEU A 94 -8.20 -1.34 -5.48
C LEU A 94 -9.03 -0.31 -4.71
N SER A 95 -10.35 -0.34 -4.94
CA SER A 95 -11.33 0.30 -4.08
C SER A 95 -12.03 -0.73 -3.19
N LYS A 96 -12.66 -0.32 -2.10
CA LYS A 96 -13.30 -1.21 -1.10
C LYS A 96 -14.54 -1.94 -1.65
N GLY A 97 -15.01 -1.59 -2.85
CA GLY A 97 -16.21 -2.16 -3.48
C GLY A 97 -15.96 -3.13 -4.64
N GLU A 98 -14.70 -3.45 -4.95
CA GLU A 98 -14.30 -4.43 -5.97
C GLU A 98 -13.66 -5.69 -5.36
#